data_AF-A0A914KL12-F1
#
_entry.id   AF-A0A914KL12-F1
#
_cell.length_a   1.000
_cell.length_b   1.000
_cell.length_c   1.000
_cell.angle_alpha   90.00
_cell.angle_beta   90.00
_cell.angle_gamma   90.00
#
_symmetry.space_group_name_H-M   'P 1'
#
loop_
_entity.id
_entity.type
_entity.pdbx_description
1 polymer ?
#
loop_
_entity_poly.entity_id
_entity_poly.type
_entity_poly.pdbx_seq_one_letter_code
_entity_poly.pdbx_strand_id
1 'polypeptide(L)'
;MNRFRLVTKIVKRWAKNHFIYNGQFGFFNGATLNVLVIKLVLLYFDSSIIYLLEKFFQTYSEWDWDYQVKLEELSQKTMSWTVDDEIKAKNGFLLKYVARSAEEKIYLQRHFDTLMVVLMPGYPEQNCAFNVNYSTKQIIQREFNEGIK
;
A
#
# COMPACT_ATOMS: atom_id res chain seq x y z
N MET A 1 4.52 -13.36 -11.95
CA MET A 1 4.90 -12.17 -12.77
C MET A 1 3.75 -11.55 -13.57
N ASN A 2 2.92 -12.33 -14.29
CA ASN A 2 1.86 -11.78 -15.14
C ASN A 2 0.75 -11.02 -14.37
N ARG A 3 0.38 -11.50 -13.18
CA ARG A 3 -0.65 -10.87 -12.32
C ARG A 3 -0.27 -9.45 -11.90
N PHE A 4 0.91 -9.27 -11.31
CA PHE A 4 1.45 -7.95 -10.97
C PHE A 4 1.39 -6.97 -12.14
N ARG A 5 1.91 -7.38 -13.31
CA ARG A 5 1.94 -6.52 -14.50
C ARG A 5 0.54 -6.11 -14.96
N LEU A 6 -0.44 -7.01 -14.90
CA LEU A 6 -1.82 -6.73 -15.29
C LEU A 6 -2.50 -5.78 -14.30
N VAL A 7 -2.43 -6.08 -13.00
CA VAL A 7 -3.01 -5.23 -11.94
C VAL A 7 -2.40 -3.82 -12.01
N THR A 8 -1.08 -3.70 -12.08
CA THR A 8 -0.40 -2.40 -12.19
C THR A 8 -0.82 -1.62 -13.43
N LYS A 9 -1.00 -2.28 -14.58
CA LYS A 9 -1.49 -1.61 -15.80
C LYS A 9 -2.91 -1.07 -15.63
N ILE A 10 -3.79 -1.85 -15.01
CA ILE A 10 -5.19 -1.45 -14.76
C ILE A 10 -5.23 -0.31 -13.75
N VAL A 11 -4.57 -0.45 -12.60
CA VAL A 11 -4.48 0.59 -11.56
C VAL A 11 -3.85 1.87 -12.11
N LYS A 12 -2.80 1.78 -12.93
CA LYS A 12 -2.20 2.95 -13.57
C LYS A 12 -3.17 3.64 -14.54
N ARG A 13 -3.94 2.88 -15.30
CA ARG A 13 -4.95 3.45 -16.22
C ARG A 13 -6.07 4.11 -15.44
N TRP A 14 -6.56 3.48 -14.38
CA TRP A 14 -7.52 4.06 -13.44
C TRP A 14 -6.99 5.38 -12.85
N ALA A 15 -5.80 5.37 -12.25
CA ALA A 15 -5.23 6.58 -11.64
C ALA A 15 -5.07 7.75 -12.62
N LYS A 16 -4.77 7.46 -13.90
CA LYS A 16 -4.74 8.48 -14.96
C LYS A 16 -6.13 9.02 -15.31
N ASN A 17 -7.12 8.14 -15.44
CA ASN A 17 -8.50 8.53 -15.76
C ASN A 17 -9.15 9.36 -14.65
N HIS A 18 -8.72 9.14 -13.41
CA HIS A 18 -9.19 9.83 -12.21
C HIS A 18 -8.28 11.01 -11.80
N PHE A 19 -7.33 11.41 -12.66
CA PHE A 19 -6.44 12.56 -12.44
C PHE A 19 -5.56 12.53 -11.18
N ILE A 20 -5.39 11.36 -10.56
CA ILE A 20 -4.53 11.13 -9.39
C ILE A 20 -3.17 10.50 -9.77
N TYR A 21 -2.74 10.65 -11.02
CA TYR A 21 -1.45 10.17 -11.53
C TYR A 21 -0.58 11.34 -12.00
N ASN A 22 0.10 12.00 -11.06
CA ASN A 22 1.20 12.92 -11.34
C ASN A 22 1.97 13.29 -10.06
N GLY A 23 3.18 12.72 -9.89
CA GLY A 23 4.03 12.98 -8.73
C GLY A 23 4.43 14.46 -8.55
N GLN A 24 4.55 15.23 -9.62
CA GLN A 24 4.93 16.65 -9.54
C GLN A 24 3.83 17.53 -8.92
N PHE A 25 2.57 17.14 -9.10
CA PHE A 25 1.41 17.85 -8.55
C PHE A 25 0.96 17.29 -7.20
N GLY A 26 1.78 16.48 -6.55
CA GLY A 26 1.45 15.88 -5.25
C GLY A 26 0.48 14.71 -5.31
N PHE A 27 0.37 14.04 -6.46
CA PHE A 27 -0.37 12.79 -6.59
C PHE A 27 0.56 11.59 -6.71
N PHE A 28 0.01 10.39 -6.90
CA PHE A 28 0.82 9.18 -7.04
C PHE A 28 1.60 9.14 -8.35
N ASN A 29 2.75 8.45 -8.30
CA ASN A 29 3.59 8.17 -9.45
C ASN A 29 3.67 6.66 -9.71
N GLY A 30 4.42 6.26 -10.73
CA GLY A 30 4.58 4.85 -11.08
C GLY A 30 5.21 4.01 -9.97
N ALA A 31 6.18 4.55 -9.23
CA ALA A 31 6.81 3.84 -8.12
C ALA A 31 5.83 3.63 -6.96
N THR A 32 5.06 4.65 -6.59
CA THR A 32 4.03 4.54 -5.55
C THR A 32 3.01 3.46 -5.87
N LEU A 33 2.42 3.50 -7.06
CA LEU A 33 1.44 2.49 -7.47
C LEU A 33 2.07 1.08 -7.51
N ASN A 34 3.32 0.96 -7.95
CA ASN A 34 4.01 -0.33 -7.96
C ASN A 34 4.17 -0.90 -6.55
N VAL A 35 4.63 -0.11 -5.58
CA VAL A 35 4.79 -0.57 -4.18
C VAL A 35 3.45 -0.98 -3.59
N LEU A 36 2.41 -0.18 -3.81
CA LEU A 36 1.05 -0.48 -3.34
C LEU A 36 0.54 -1.82 -3.92
N VAL A 37 0.71 -2.04 -5.22
CA VAL A 37 0.31 -3.29 -5.87
C VAL A 37 1.19 -4.47 -5.45
N ILE A 38 2.50 -4.28 -5.26
CA ILE A 38 3.40 -5.33 -4.76
C ILE A 38 2.95 -5.78 -3.38
N LYS A 39 2.67 -4.85 -2.46
CA LYS A 39 2.20 -5.19 -1.11
C LYS A 39 0.96 -6.08 -1.17
N LEU A 40 -0.02 -5.77 -2.03
CA LEU A 40 -1.20 -6.62 -2.19
C LEU A 40 -0.89 -7.98 -2.79
N VAL A 41 -0.04 -8.06 -3.81
CA VAL A 41 0.35 -9.34 -4.41
C VAL A 41 1.07 -10.22 -3.39
N LEU A 42 1.85 -9.63 -2.48
CA LEU A 42 2.50 -10.34 -1.38
C LEU A 42 1.50 -10.81 -0.31
N LEU A 43 0.50 -9.98 0.03
CA LEU A 43 -0.54 -10.33 1.00
C LEU A 43 -1.51 -11.40 0.48
N TYR A 44 -1.81 -11.38 -0.81
CA TYR A 44 -2.78 -12.25 -1.47
C TYR A 44 -2.09 -13.13 -2.51
N PHE A 45 -1.09 -13.87 -2.03
CA PHE A 45 -0.25 -14.78 -2.83
C PHE A 45 -1.09 -15.95 -3.34
N ASP A 46 -1.72 -15.75 -4.50
CA ASP A 46 -2.47 -16.72 -5.35
C ASP A 46 -3.92 -16.34 -5.66
N SER A 47 -4.31 -15.09 -5.36
CA SER A 47 -5.63 -14.60 -5.76
C SER A 47 -5.74 -14.21 -7.24
N SER A 48 -6.98 -14.19 -7.73
CA SER A 48 -7.34 -13.74 -9.08
C SER A 48 -7.09 -12.24 -9.26
N ILE A 49 -6.96 -11.78 -10.52
CA ILE A 49 -6.72 -10.36 -10.83
C ILE A 49 -7.89 -9.48 -10.36
N ILE A 50 -9.12 -9.96 -10.53
CA ILE A 50 -10.34 -9.24 -10.12
C ILE A 50 -10.34 -9.05 -8.60
N TYR A 51 -10.06 -10.12 -7.85
CA TYR A 51 -9.96 -10.07 -6.40
C TYR A 51 -8.86 -9.12 -5.92
N LEU A 52 -7.70 -9.10 -6.59
CA LEU A 52 -6.62 -8.17 -6.28
C LEU A 52 -7.01 -6.70 -6.52
N LEU A 53 -7.84 -6.41 -7.54
CA LEU A 53 -8.33 -5.05 -7.80
C LEU A 53 -9.36 -4.63 -6.76
N GLU A 54 -10.30 -5.49 -6.42
CA GLU A 54 -11.28 -5.25 -5.34
C GLU A 54 -10.55 -4.98 -4.02
N LYS A 55 -9.60 -5.85 -3.65
CA LYS A 55 -8.78 -5.67 -2.46
C LYS A 55 -7.87 -4.45 -2.53
N PHE A 56 -7.48 -3.99 -3.71
CA PHE A 56 -6.71 -2.76 -3.85
C PHE A 56 -7.50 -1.55 -3.36
N PHE A 57 -8.73 -1.39 -3.84
CA PHE A 57 -9.58 -0.27 -3.42
C PHE A 57 -10.01 -0.39 -1.97
N GLN A 58 -10.39 -1.60 -1.52
CA GLN A 58 -10.77 -1.82 -0.12
C GLN A 58 -9.60 -1.56 0.84
N THR A 59 -8.41 -2.09 0.55
CA THR A 59 -7.26 -1.95 1.46
C THR A 59 -6.83 -0.50 1.60
N TYR A 60 -6.75 0.27 0.50
CA TYR A 60 -6.20 1.63 0.53
C TYR A 60 -7.22 2.73 0.82
N SER A 61 -8.52 2.43 0.75
CA SER A 61 -9.57 3.29 1.29
C SER A 61 -9.63 3.23 2.82
N GLU A 62 -9.52 2.02 3.39
CA GLU A 62 -9.54 1.77 4.83
C GLU A 62 -8.15 1.90 5.48
N TRP A 63 -7.09 2.07 4.69
CA TRP A 63 -5.72 2.16 5.22
C TRP A 63 -5.57 3.38 6.13
N ASP A 64 -5.10 3.13 7.35
CA ASP A 64 -4.68 4.19 8.25
C ASP A 64 -3.32 4.73 7.79
N TRP A 65 -3.36 5.90 7.15
CA TRP A 65 -2.20 6.57 6.56
C TRP A 65 -1.23 7.15 7.60
N ASP A 66 -1.53 7.04 8.90
CA ASP A 66 -0.56 7.23 9.96
C ASP A 66 0.48 6.09 9.98
N TYR A 67 0.20 4.97 9.31
CA TYR A 67 1.12 3.86 9.09
C TYR A 67 1.70 3.85 7.68
N GLN A 68 2.99 3.52 7.61
CA GLN A 68 3.71 3.41 6.34
C GLN A 68 3.36 2.15 5.57
N VAL A 69 3.20 2.30 4.26
CA VAL A 69 3.16 1.18 3.32
C VAL A 69 4.61 0.71 3.09
N LYS A 70 5.05 -0.25 3.90
CA LYS A 70 6.32 -0.95 3.73
C LYS A 70 6.11 -2.34 3.16
N LEU A 71 7.03 -2.77 2.29
CA LEU A 71 7.17 -4.17 1.90
C LEU A 71 7.96 -4.87 3.01
N GLU A 72 7.35 -5.79 3.73
CA GLU A 72 8.11 -6.59 4.70
C GLU A 72 9.11 -7.47 3.93
N GLU A 73 10.33 -7.61 4.45
CA GLU A 73 11.20 -8.70 4.02
C GLU A 73 10.44 -10.00 4.25
N LEU A 74 10.40 -10.85 3.23
CA LEU A 74 10.00 -12.24 3.39
C LEU A 74 11.06 -12.90 4.29
N SER A 75 10.95 -12.70 5.61
CA SER A 75 11.48 -13.63 6.58
C SER A 75 11.04 -15.00 6.10
N GLN A 76 12.00 -15.90 5.87
CA GLN A 76 11.80 -17.25 5.35
C GLN A 76 10.86 -18.06 6.27
N LYS A 77 9.58 -17.71 6.32
CA LYS A 77 8.55 -18.47 6.99
C LYS A 77 8.06 -19.47 5.96
N THR A 78 8.44 -20.72 6.20
CA THR A 78 8.18 -21.88 5.36
C THR A 78 6.80 -21.79 4.71
N MET A 79 6.77 -21.85 3.38
CA MET A 79 5.55 -21.80 2.58
C MET A 79 4.71 -23.06 2.82
N SER A 80 3.85 -23.01 3.81
CA SER A 80 2.72 -23.91 3.94
C SER A 80 1.55 -23.07 4.45
N TRP A 81 0.70 -22.62 3.52
CA TRP A 81 -0.55 -21.97 3.89
C TRP A 81 -1.43 -23.01 4.59
N THR A 82 -1.96 -22.67 5.77
CA THR A 82 -2.99 -23.44 6.47
C THR A 82 -4.17 -22.54 6.81
N VAL A 83 -5.36 -23.11 6.98
CA VAL A 83 -6.57 -22.37 7.39
C VAL A 83 -6.34 -21.64 8.72
N ASP A 84 -5.57 -22.24 9.62
CA ASP A 84 -5.20 -21.63 10.90
C ASP A 84 -4.26 -20.43 10.75
N ASP A 85 -3.38 -20.44 9.74
CA ASP A 85 -2.54 -19.29 9.38
C ASP A 85 -3.37 -18.14 8.76
N GLU A 86 -4.43 -18.45 8.00
CA GLU A 86 -5.35 -17.43 7.48
C GLU A 86 -6.14 -16.75 8.61
N ILE A 87 -6.62 -17.52 9.59
CA ILE A 87 -7.34 -17.00 10.77
C ILE A 87 -6.38 -16.20 11.65
N LYS A 88 -5.13 -16.65 11.86
CA LYS A 88 -4.10 -15.88 12.57
C LYS A 88 -3.66 -14.63 11.82
N ALA A 89 -3.57 -14.67 10.49
CA ALA A 89 -3.30 -13.49 9.67
C ALA A 89 -4.46 -12.48 9.82
N LYS A 90 -5.72 -12.91 9.68
CA LYS A 90 -6.89 -12.05 9.88
C LYS A 90 -6.96 -11.44 11.29
N ASN A 91 -6.66 -12.20 12.34
CA ASN A 91 -6.72 -11.73 13.73
C ASN A 91 -5.46 -10.96 14.19
N GLY A 92 -4.31 -11.22 13.57
CA GLY A 92 -3.01 -10.61 13.89
C GLY A 92 -2.62 -9.43 13.01
N PHE A 93 -3.30 -9.24 11.87
CA PHE A 93 -3.04 -8.12 10.95
C PHE A 93 -3.31 -6.77 11.61
N LEU A 94 -4.20 -6.68 12.60
CA LEU A 94 -4.38 -5.45 13.37
C LEU A 94 -3.28 -5.28 14.43
N LEU A 95 -2.97 -6.33 15.19
CA LEU A 95 -2.10 -6.24 16.37
C LEU A 95 -0.60 -6.03 16.05
N LYS A 96 -0.08 -6.64 14.98
CA LYS A 96 1.32 -6.44 14.56
C LYS A 96 1.58 -5.01 14.06
N TYR A 97 0.56 -4.36 13.52
CA TYR A 97 0.64 -2.98 13.04
C TYR A 97 0.43 -1.94 14.16
N VAL A 98 -0.18 -2.33 15.29
CA VAL A 98 -0.40 -1.44 16.45
C VAL A 98 0.79 -1.42 17.43
N ALA A 99 1.59 -2.49 17.49
CA ALA A 99 2.71 -2.60 18.43
C ALA A 99 3.96 -1.84 17.94
N ARG A 100 4.01 -0.53 18.20
CA ARG A 100 5.16 0.34 17.89
C ARG A 100 6.40 -0.02 18.71
N SER A 101 7.52 -0.30 18.04
CA SER A 101 8.85 -0.25 18.67
C SER A 101 9.25 1.21 18.98
N ALA A 102 10.20 1.42 19.91
CA ALA A 102 10.66 2.76 20.27
C ALA A 102 11.35 3.49 19.08
N GLU A 103 11.98 2.74 18.19
CA GLU A 103 12.69 3.24 17.01
C GLU A 103 11.71 3.71 15.92
N GLU A 104 10.62 2.97 15.70
CA GLU A 104 9.57 3.35 14.75
C GLU A 104 8.87 4.66 15.16
N LYS A 105 8.72 4.91 16.47
CA LYS A 105 8.16 6.18 16.97
C LYS A 105 9.03 7.37 16.58
N ILE A 106 10.35 7.26 16.70
CA ILE A 106 11.31 8.32 16.34
C ILE A 106 11.35 8.54 14.82
N TYR A 107 11.30 7.45 14.05
CA TYR A 107 11.26 7.51 12.57
C TYR A 107 9.97 8.19 12.07
N LEU A 108 8.81 7.80 12.61
CA LEU A 108 7.52 8.43 12.30
C LEU A 108 7.49 9.91 12.69
N GLN A 109 8.14 10.29 13.79
CA GLN A 109 8.25 11.68 14.24
C GLN A 109 9.08 12.56 13.28
N ARG A 110 10.04 11.98 12.55
CA ARG A 110 10.79 12.67 11.48
C ARG A 110 10.01 12.79 10.17
N HIS A 111 9.07 11.87 9.92
CA HIS A 111 8.21 11.86 8.73
C HIS A 111 6.82 12.47 8.98
N PHE A 112 6.62 13.14 10.12
CA PHE A 112 5.34 13.66 10.58
C PHE A 112 4.69 14.66 9.60
N ASP A 113 5.48 15.32 8.75
CA ASP A 113 4.99 16.22 7.71
C ASP A 113 4.44 15.49 6.46
N THR A 114 4.76 14.20 6.28
CA THR A 114 4.35 13.42 5.11
C THR A 114 3.03 12.68 5.37
N LEU A 115 2.00 13.03 4.60
CA LEU A 115 0.62 12.62 4.85
C LEU A 115 0.26 11.21 4.35
N MET A 116 1.06 10.67 3.43
CA MET A 116 0.97 9.33 2.88
C MET A 116 2.39 8.77 2.69
N VAL A 117 2.80 7.81 3.52
CA VAL A 117 4.15 7.25 3.47
C VAL A 117 4.13 5.90 2.74
N VAL A 118 4.78 5.83 1.57
CA VAL A 118 4.94 4.61 0.78
C VAL A 118 6.42 4.37 0.54
N LEU A 119 6.99 3.37 1.20
CA LEU A 119 8.43 3.14 1.19
C LEU A 119 8.86 2.24 0.05
N MET A 120 9.83 2.71 -0.74
CA MET A 120 10.49 1.90 -1.76
C MET A 120 11.41 0.87 -1.08
N PRO A 121 11.38 -0.40 -1.50
CA PRO A 121 12.36 -1.39 -1.06
C PRO A 121 13.74 -1.05 -1.61
N GLY A 122 14.75 -1.01 -0.75
CA GLY A 122 16.14 -0.71 -1.12
C GLY A 122 16.77 0.24 -0.11
N TYR A 123 18.08 0.09 0.12
CA TYR A 123 18.82 0.98 1.01
C TYR A 123 19.45 2.14 0.22
N PRO A 124 19.29 3.40 0.68
CA PRO A 124 18.44 3.83 1.79
C PRO A 124 16.94 3.82 1.42
N GLU A 125 16.08 3.53 2.40
CA GLU A 125 14.63 3.54 2.21
C GLU A 125 14.13 4.96 1.92
N GLN A 126 13.27 5.11 0.91
CA GLN A 126 12.74 6.42 0.50
C GLN A 126 11.23 6.38 0.35
N ASN A 127 10.55 7.41 0.85
CA ASN A 127 9.12 7.63 0.58
C ASN A 127 8.95 8.06 -0.87
N CYS A 128 8.21 7.29 -1.66
CA CYS A 128 7.93 7.61 -3.06
C CYS A 128 6.67 8.48 -3.25
N ALA A 129 5.92 8.76 -2.19
CA ALA A 129 4.74 9.64 -2.17
C ALA A 129 5.01 10.96 -1.40
N PHE A 130 6.27 11.40 -1.37
CA PHE A 130 6.72 12.55 -0.57
C PHE A 130 6.08 13.89 -0.95
N ASN A 131 5.59 14.07 -2.18
CA ASN A 131 4.93 15.30 -2.63
C ASN A 131 3.44 15.38 -2.25
N VAL A 132 2.86 14.32 -1.66
CA VAL A 132 1.44 14.31 -1.29
C VAL A 132 1.19 15.33 -0.19
N ASN A 133 0.27 16.26 -0.45
CA ASN A 133 -0.17 17.29 0.48
C ASN A 133 -1.61 17.00 0.98
N TYR A 134 -2.13 17.88 1.85
CA TYR A 134 -3.42 17.66 2.50
C TYR A 134 -4.56 17.56 1.49
N SER A 135 -4.59 18.47 0.51
CA SER A 135 -5.62 18.51 -0.52
C SER A 135 -5.55 17.29 -1.44
N THR A 136 -4.36 16.90 -1.89
CA THR A 136 -4.21 15.74 -2.78
C THR A 136 -4.49 14.43 -2.06
N LYS A 137 -4.14 14.31 -0.77
CA LYS A 137 -4.54 13.17 0.08
C LYS A 137 -6.06 13.00 0.11
N GLN A 138 -6.82 14.08 0.31
CA GLN A 138 -8.29 14.01 0.35
C GLN A 138 -8.87 13.55 -0.99
N ILE A 139 -8.34 14.04 -2.12
CA ILE A 139 -8.76 13.61 -3.46
C ILE A 139 -8.44 12.12 -3.64
N ILE A 140 -7.20 11.69 -3.33
CA ILE A 140 -6.79 10.29 -3.43
C ILE A 140 -7.70 9.37 -2.61
N GLN A 141 -7.99 9.74 -1.36
CA GLN A 141 -8.88 8.96 -0.48
C GLN A 141 -10.30 8.88 -1.04
N ARG A 142 -10.81 9.98 -1.59
CA ARG A 142 -12.10 9.99 -2.27
C ARG A 142 -12.11 9.04 -3.46
N GLU A 143 -11.11 9.09 -4.33
CA GLU A 143 -11.01 8.20 -5.49
C GLU A 143 -10.91 6.72 -5.08
N PHE A 144 -10.21 6.40 -3.99
CA PHE A 144 -10.19 5.03 -3.47
C PHE A 144 -11.57 4.57 -3.01
N ASN A 145 -12.31 5.43 -2.30
CA ASN A 145 -13.68 5.13 -1.87
C ASN A 145 -14.65 4.97 -3.05
N GLU A 146 -14.49 5.77 -4.11
CA GLU A 146 -15.28 5.65 -5.33
C GLU A 146 -14.95 4.36 -6.09
N GLY A 147 -13.69 3.90 -6.08
CA GLY A 147 -13.27 2.65 -6.71
C GLY A 147 -13.80 1.35 -6.07
N ILE A 148 -14.41 1.42 -4.87
CA ILE A 148 -15.08 0.28 -4.23
C ILE A 148 -16.49 0.05 -4.79
N LYS A 149 -17.14 1.12 -5.28
CA LYS A 149 -18.53 1.09 -5.74
C LYS A 149 -18.64 0.49 -7.14
#